data_AF-A0A7L2RQH0-F1
#
_entry.id   AF-A0A7L2RQH0-F1
#
_cell.length_a   1.000
_cell.length_b   1.000
_cell.length_c   1.000
_cell.angle_alpha   90.00
_cell.angle_beta   90.00
_cell.angle_gamma   90.00
#
_symmetry.space_group_name_H-M   'P 1'
#
loop_
_entity.id
_entity.type
_entity.pdbx_description
1 polymer ?
#
loop_
_entity_poly.entity_id
_entity_poly.type
_entity_poly.pdbx_seq_one_letter_code
_entity_poly.pdbx_strand_id
1 'polypeptide(L)'
;QPCTGTLEAFQQLIIEIAAYYNMWGEYQDNLVCKVGDLQPTLIPMQVTVKGCPIFLKMAGPKAEPPIIRYSSSPRFGTHVSGGSPVLRRVQLNNPSPFDIRLDLEVYNQEQGDEKLLDLLMFFGDPFPLKDMDGNEAASSGSPSKSEVVLKLDQTAIPYSDSKKEEISSQEPTTEKLVSVVMRTHEGVLADSPYSITPRQIVVPGGGSRDVYISFTPWVLPETETERRCEGFILGFVSLDDKLTRTVPNKVHRSQGYEGPQLRVDLEGCLRHPLLKVETDHDRGMVFYSVASALLPAKPLLGVLTDSVMTQSLKLINCTKVPLYFRLLLSTPFSLFSTDPKKITQTSHSKKEGREQQPQYVLYPQQNMLVKVSFHTTLELLRYQHLPDTQLLPGFQVLQLENGERKLKFNQNLVIEHHNHTTQV
;
A
#
# COMPACT_ATOMS: atom_id res chain seq x y z
N GLN A 1 -39.96 11.00 -25.98
CA GLN A 1 -40.27 11.40 -27.35
C GLN A 1 -41.48 10.60 -27.83
N PRO A 2 -42.38 11.19 -28.65
CA PRO A 2 -42.44 12.62 -28.95
C PRO A 2 -42.83 13.45 -27.70
N CYS A 3 -42.55 14.76 -27.69
CA CYS A 3 -42.96 15.68 -26.61
C CYS A 3 -44.32 16.35 -26.88
N THR A 4 -44.78 16.33 -28.14
CA THR A 4 -46.06 16.84 -28.62
C THR A 4 -46.53 16.02 -29.82
N GLY A 5 -47.83 15.90 -30.04
CA GLY A 5 -48.38 15.23 -31.22
C GLY A 5 -49.90 15.32 -31.27
N THR A 6 -50.48 14.82 -32.37
CA THR A 6 -51.92 14.71 -32.56
C THR A 6 -52.32 13.24 -32.40
N LEU A 7 -53.36 13.00 -31.62
CA LEU A 7 -53.98 11.68 -31.45
C LEU A 7 -55.32 11.69 -32.19
N GLU A 8 -55.47 10.81 -33.17
CA GLU A 8 -56.76 10.53 -33.80
C GLU A 8 -57.70 9.79 -32.85
N ALA A 9 -58.99 9.75 -33.19
CA ALA A 9 -59.99 9.04 -32.39
C ALA A 9 -59.58 7.57 -32.20
N PHE A 10 -59.51 7.12 -30.95
CA PHE A 10 -59.11 5.77 -30.54
C PHE A 10 -57.67 5.37 -30.90
N GLN A 11 -56.84 6.30 -31.36
CA GLN A 11 -55.43 6.06 -31.61
C GLN A 11 -54.66 5.91 -30.29
N GLN A 12 -53.67 5.04 -30.27
CA GLN A 12 -52.72 4.91 -29.17
C GLN A 12 -51.34 5.39 -29.63
N LEU A 13 -50.65 6.08 -28.74
CA LEU A 13 -49.28 6.56 -28.96
C LEU A 13 -48.41 6.17 -27.76
N ILE A 14 -47.26 5.57 -28.05
CA ILE A 14 -46.24 5.26 -27.05
C ILE A 14 -45.32 6.47 -26.89
N ILE A 15 -45.13 6.91 -25.65
CA ILE A 15 -44.19 7.99 -25.32
C ILE A 15 -42.99 7.35 -24.63
N GLU A 16 -41.81 7.48 -25.24
CA GLU A 16 -40.55 7.00 -24.67
C GLU A 16 -39.96 8.05 -23.73
N ILE A 17 -39.59 7.66 -22.51
CA ILE A 17 -38.96 8.56 -21.53
C ILE A 17 -37.54 8.08 -21.28
N ALA A 18 -36.57 8.93 -21.61
CA ALA A 18 -35.16 8.69 -21.37
C ALA A 18 -34.66 9.57 -20.22
N ALA A 19 -34.04 8.96 -19.22
CA ALA A 19 -33.41 9.66 -18.11
C ALA A 19 -31.90 9.68 -18.30
N TYR A 20 -31.29 10.87 -18.26
CA TYR A 20 -29.84 11.05 -18.29
C TYR A 20 -29.38 11.58 -16.94
N TYR A 21 -28.31 11.00 -16.40
CA TYR A 21 -27.77 11.36 -15.09
C TYR A 21 -26.25 11.39 -15.12
N ASN A 22 -25.68 12.29 -14.32
CA ASN A 22 -24.25 12.39 -14.03
C ASN A 22 -23.99 12.63 -12.53
N MET A 23 -25.03 12.47 -11.70
CA MET A 23 -25.03 12.70 -10.25
C MET A 23 -25.90 11.65 -9.57
N TRP A 24 -25.47 11.18 -8.40
CA TRP A 24 -26.29 10.30 -7.55
C TRP A 24 -27.47 11.06 -6.94
N GLY A 25 -28.45 10.30 -6.46
CA GLY A 25 -29.57 10.83 -5.69
C GLY A 25 -30.92 10.27 -6.12
N GLU A 26 -31.93 10.71 -5.40
CA GLU A 26 -33.34 10.44 -5.64
C GLU A 26 -33.97 11.65 -6.33
N TYR A 27 -34.49 11.43 -7.53
CA TYR A 27 -35.10 12.43 -8.38
C TYR A 27 -36.60 12.17 -8.47
N GLN A 28 -37.39 13.20 -8.27
CA GLN A 28 -38.84 13.20 -8.39
C GLN A 28 -39.28 14.39 -9.24
N ASP A 29 -40.21 14.16 -10.16
CA ASP A 29 -40.87 15.23 -10.91
C ASP A 29 -42.24 14.74 -11.39
N ASN A 30 -43.02 15.63 -12.00
CA ASN A 30 -44.28 15.26 -12.65
C ASN A 30 -44.17 15.45 -14.16
N LEU A 31 -44.46 14.40 -14.92
CA LEU A 31 -44.72 14.55 -16.35
C LEU A 31 -46.12 15.16 -16.51
N VAL A 32 -46.16 16.37 -17.08
CA VAL A 32 -47.40 17.10 -17.34
C VAL A 32 -47.91 16.74 -18.72
N CYS A 33 -49.02 16.02 -18.79
CA CYS A 33 -49.69 15.68 -20.04
C CYS A 33 -50.91 16.60 -20.25
N LYS A 34 -50.90 17.40 -21.31
CA LYS A 34 -52.02 18.28 -21.67
C LYS A 34 -52.61 17.86 -23.02
N VAL A 35 -53.94 17.70 -23.06
CA VAL A 35 -54.69 17.31 -24.26
C VAL A 35 -55.69 18.42 -24.59
N GLY A 36 -55.42 19.18 -25.66
CA GLY A 36 -56.25 20.32 -26.06
C GLY A 36 -56.51 21.30 -24.90
N ASP A 37 -57.79 21.59 -24.66
CA ASP A 37 -58.25 22.49 -23.59
C ASP A 37 -58.63 21.76 -22.28
N LEU A 38 -58.34 20.47 -22.17
CA LEU A 38 -58.57 19.71 -20.95
C LEU A 38 -57.59 20.09 -19.84
N GLN A 39 -57.98 19.83 -18.59
CA GLN A 39 -57.09 19.99 -17.45
C GLN A 39 -55.86 19.07 -17.58
N PRO A 40 -54.64 19.56 -17.30
CA PRO A 40 -53.44 18.74 -17.39
C PRO A 40 -53.48 17.56 -16.42
N THR A 41 -53.10 16.38 -16.90
CA THR A 41 -52.88 15.20 -16.07
C THR A 41 -51.43 15.15 -15.63
N LEU A 42 -51.20 15.01 -14.32
CA LEU A 42 -49.87 14.87 -13.73
C LEU A 42 -49.56 13.39 -13.54
N ILE A 43 -48.46 12.93 -14.15
CA ILE A 43 -47.95 11.57 -13.98
C ILE A 43 -46.67 11.66 -13.14
N PRO A 44 -46.67 11.17 -11.88
CA PRO A 44 -45.50 11.23 -11.03
C PRO A 44 -44.38 10.35 -11.58
N MET A 45 -43.17 10.90 -11.61
CA MET A 45 -41.95 10.25 -12.08
C MET A 45 -40.95 10.20 -10.93
N GLN A 46 -40.37 9.03 -10.69
CA GLN A 46 -39.30 8.85 -9.71
C GLN A 46 -38.15 8.05 -10.31
N VAL A 47 -36.93 8.54 -10.11
CA VAL A 47 -35.69 7.90 -10.58
C VAL A 47 -34.67 7.94 -9.45
N THR A 48 -34.08 6.80 -9.12
CA THR A 48 -32.97 6.72 -8.16
C THR A 48 -31.69 6.35 -8.88
N VAL A 49 -30.70 7.23 -8.80
CA VAL A 49 -29.38 7.01 -9.37
C VAL A 49 -28.44 6.53 -8.27
N LYS A 50 -27.97 5.28 -8.40
CA LYS A 50 -27.04 4.63 -7.47
C LYS A 50 -25.63 4.59 -8.04
N GLY A 51 -24.64 4.46 -7.16
CA GLY A 51 -23.22 4.38 -7.51
C GLY A 51 -22.49 5.71 -7.37
N CYS A 52 -21.18 5.64 -7.14
CA CYS A 52 -20.33 6.81 -6.99
C CYS A 52 -20.03 7.40 -8.39
N PRO A 53 -20.24 8.71 -8.61
CA PRO A 53 -19.93 9.33 -9.90
C PRO A 53 -18.42 9.50 -10.13
N ILE A 54 -17.60 9.41 -9.07
CA ILE A 54 -16.15 9.51 -9.17
C ILE A 54 -15.59 8.19 -9.67
N PHE A 55 -14.69 8.26 -10.64
CA PHE A 55 -13.95 7.09 -11.11
C PHE A 55 -12.44 7.32 -11.10
N LEU A 56 -11.71 6.22 -10.96
CA LEU A 56 -10.26 6.22 -10.88
C LEU A 56 -9.64 6.05 -12.27
N LYS A 57 -8.55 6.77 -12.51
CA LYS A 57 -7.65 6.56 -13.63
C LYS A 57 -6.23 6.39 -13.11
N MET A 58 -5.60 5.27 -13.44
CA MET A 58 -4.21 5.02 -13.10
C MET A 58 -3.28 5.83 -14.00
N ALA A 59 -2.34 6.57 -13.40
CA ALA A 59 -1.28 7.25 -14.14
C ALA A 59 -0.21 6.23 -14.56
N GLY A 60 -0.39 5.59 -15.72
CA GLY A 60 0.62 4.71 -16.31
C GLY A 60 1.81 5.47 -16.94
N PRO A 61 2.97 4.82 -17.16
CA PRO A 61 4.02 5.37 -18.00
C PRO A 61 3.47 5.62 -19.41
N LYS A 62 3.62 6.84 -19.92
CA LYS A 62 3.07 7.31 -21.20
C LYS A 62 3.54 6.43 -22.37
N ALA A 63 2.59 5.83 -23.12
CA ALA A 63 2.67 5.56 -24.56
C ALA A 63 1.39 4.92 -25.17
N GLU A 64 0.39 4.51 -24.38
CA GLU A 64 -0.83 3.91 -24.93
C GLU A 64 -2.08 4.75 -24.61
N PRO A 65 -3.07 4.82 -25.53
CA PRO A 65 -4.34 5.46 -25.25
C PRO A 65 -4.96 4.81 -24.01
N PRO A 66 -5.35 5.60 -23.00
CA PRO A 66 -5.80 5.06 -21.72
C PRO A 66 -7.07 4.25 -21.94
N ILE A 67 -6.97 2.93 -21.82
CA ILE A 67 -8.14 2.07 -21.69
C ILE A 67 -8.83 2.52 -20.40
N ILE A 68 -10.03 3.10 -20.53
CA ILE A 68 -10.90 3.40 -19.40
C ILE A 68 -11.31 2.06 -18.80
N ARG A 69 -10.52 1.55 -17.86
CA ARG A 69 -10.85 0.34 -17.11
C ARG A 69 -11.63 0.76 -15.88
N TYR A 70 -12.95 0.69 -16.00
CA TYR A 70 -13.85 0.60 -14.85
C TYR A 70 -13.55 -0.72 -14.11
N SER A 71 -12.49 -0.80 -13.28
CA SER A 71 -12.19 -1.87 -12.29
C SER A 71 -10.72 -2.28 -12.11
N SER A 72 -9.71 -1.64 -12.73
CA SER A 72 -8.33 -2.03 -12.41
C SER A 72 -7.87 -1.39 -11.10
N SER A 73 -8.27 -2.02 -9.99
CA SER A 73 -7.81 -1.77 -8.62
C SER A 73 -6.27 -1.67 -8.58
N PRO A 74 -5.68 -0.68 -7.89
CA PRO A 74 -4.24 -0.52 -7.77
C PRO A 74 -3.59 -1.78 -7.19
N ARG A 75 -2.78 -2.47 -8.01
CA ARG A 75 -1.95 -3.59 -7.55
C ARG A 75 -0.54 -3.10 -7.25
N PHE A 76 -0.10 -3.29 -6.02
CA PHE A 76 1.28 -3.02 -5.62
C PHE A 76 2.21 -4.13 -6.08
N GLY A 77 1.71 -5.37 -6.12
CA GLY A 77 2.48 -6.53 -6.58
C GLY A 77 3.30 -7.15 -5.45
N THR A 78 4.33 -7.91 -5.80
CA THR A 78 5.21 -8.54 -4.81
C THR A 78 6.29 -7.57 -4.36
N HIS A 79 6.57 -7.53 -3.06
CA HIS A 79 7.62 -6.74 -2.42
C HIS A 79 8.41 -7.59 -1.42
N VAL A 80 9.62 -7.12 -1.10
CA VAL A 80 10.47 -7.74 -0.07
C VAL A 80 9.94 -7.34 1.31
N SER A 81 9.84 -8.33 2.20
CA SER A 81 9.58 -8.15 3.64
C SER A 81 10.49 -7.08 4.25
N GLY A 82 9.94 -6.08 4.94
CA GLY A 82 10.69 -4.96 5.51
C GLY A 82 11.35 -4.03 4.49
N GLY A 83 10.94 -4.08 3.22
CA GLY A 83 11.43 -3.19 2.17
C GLY A 83 10.90 -1.75 2.29
N SER A 84 11.44 -0.86 1.46
CA SER A 84 11.02 0.54 1.44
C SER A 84 9.56 0.73 1.00
N PRO A 85 8.85 1.74 1.53
CA PRO A 85 7.50 2.08 1.10
C PRO A 85 7.42 2.36 -0.41
N VAL A 86 6.31 1.96 -1.02
CA VAL A 86 6.02 2.17 -2.43
C VAL A 86 4.83 3.10 -2.59
N LEU A 87 4.97 4.10 -3.44
CA LEU A 87 3.95 5.13 -3.68
C LEU A 87 3.36 4.99 -5.09
N ARG A 88 2.03 5.05 -5.20
CA ARG A 88 1.29 5.06 -6.46
C ARG A 88 0.43 6.31 -6.54
N ARG A 89 0.56 7.05 -7.63
CA ARG A 89 -0.31 8.20 -7.94
C ARG A 89 -1.55 7.73 -8.70
N VAL A 90 -2.71 8.14 -8.23
CA VAL A 90 -4.02 7.81 -8.77
C VAL A 90 -4.78 9.10 -9.05
N GLN A 91 -5.40 9.20 -10.23
CA GLN A 91 -6.22 10.35 -10.59
C GLN A 91 -7.70 10.03 -10.37
N LEU A 92 -8.36 10.83 -9.53
CA LEU A 92 -9.80 10.84 -9.31
C LEU A 92 -10.44 11.78 -10.33
N ASN A 93 -11.46 11.32 -11.05
CA ASN A 93 -12.12 12.10 -12.10
C ASN A 93 -13.59 12.30 -11.72
N ASN A 94 -14.06 13.53 -11.87
CA ASN A 94 -15.43 13.93 -11.59
C ASN A 94 -16.11 14.38 -12.89
N PRO A 95 -16.93 13.52 -13.52
CA PRO A 95 -17.68 13.88 -14.72
C PRO A 95 -18.93 14.73 -14.42
N SER A 96 -19.24 14.94 -13.15
CA SER A 96 -20.42 15.67 -12.71
C SER A 96 -20.22 17.19 -12.78
N PRO A 97 -21.30 17.99 -12.73
CA PRO A 97 -21.21 19.44 -12.87
C PRO A 97 -20.80 20.15 -11.57
N PHE A 98 -20.76 19.44 -10.43
CA PHE A 98 -20.51 20.02 -9.12
C PHE A 98 -19.23 19.48 -8.51
N ASP A 99 -18.62 20.29 -7.65
CA ASP A 99 -17.50 19.87 -6.83
C ASP A 99 -17.97 18.80 -5.84
N ILE A 100 -17.26 17.67 -5.81
CA ILE A 100 -17.54 16.55 -4.92
C ILE A 100 -16.38 16.41 -3.95
N ARG A 101 -16.69 16.50 -2.66
CA ARG A 101 -15.74 16.19 -1.59
C ARG A 101 -15.75 14.69 -1.32
N LEU A 102 -14.56 14.14 -1.14
CA LEU A 102 -14.33 12.76 -0.77
C LEU A 102 -13.59 12.71 0.56
N ASP A 103 -14.19 11.97 1.49
CA ASP A 103 -13.58 11.59 2.76
C ASP A 103 -13.10 10.14 2.63
N LEU A 104 -11.78 9.94 2.65
CA LEU A 104 -11.09 8.70 2.29
C LEU A 104 -10.59 7.98 3.54
N GLU A 105 -11.03 6.74 3.68
CA GLU A 105 -10.66 5.83 4.75
C GLU A 105 -10.02 4.57 4.18
N VAL A 106 -9.01 4.05 4.87
CA VAL A 106 -8.25 2.86 4.43
C VAL A 106 -8.55 1.73 5.40
N TYR A 107 -8.81 0.56 4.85
CA TYR A 107 -9.20 -0.63 5.58
C TYR A 107 -8.30 -1.80 5.22
N ASN A 108 -7.96 -2.60 6.22
CA ASN A 108 -7.32 -3.89 6.05
C ASN A 108 -8.37 -5.00 6.12
N GLN A 109 -8.14 -6.05 5.34
CA GLN A 109 -8.90 -7.28 5.45
C GLN A 109 -8.10 -8.28 6.28
N GLU A 110 -8.55 -8.54 7.51
CA GLU A 110 -7.90 -9.48 8.42
C GLU A 110 -8.41 -10.90 8.19
N GLN A 111 -7.50 -11.88 8.19
CA GLN A 111 -7.87 -13.29 8.10
C GLN A 111 -8.51 -13.73 9.41
N GLY A 112 -9.73 -14.29 9.32
CA GLY A 112 -10.45 -14.79 10.49
C GLY A 112 -11.25 -13.72 11.22
N ASP A 113 -11.49 -12.56 10.60
CA ASP A 113 -12.43 -11.58 11.13
C ASP A 113 -13.88 -12.08 10.96
N GLU A 114 -14.53 -12.38 12.08
CA GLU A 114 -15.92 -12.87 12.14
C GLU A 114 -16.93 -11.73 12.42
N LYS A 115 -16.47 -10.47 12.49
CA LYS A 115 -17.34 -9.33 12.78
C LYS A 115 -18.29 -9.08 11.61
N LEU A 116 -19.59 -8.95 11.91
CA LEU A 116 -20.63 -8.74 10.89
C LEU A 116 -21.09 -7.29 10.78
N LEU A 117 -21.07 -6.55 11.89
CA LEU A 117 -21.61 -5.19 11.97
C LEU A 117 -20.67 -4.27 12.74
N ASP A 118 -20.54 -3.03 12.25
CA ASP A 118 -19.94 -1.91 12.95
C ASP A 118 -21.04 -1.00 13.50
N LEU A 119 -20.91 -0.63 14.77
CA LEU A 119 -21.68 0.46 15.39
C LEU A 119 -20.74 1.65 15.56
N LEU A 120 -20.92 2.66 14.72
CA LEU A 120 -20.13 3.90 14.75
C LEU A 120 -20.91 4.97 15.51
N MET A 121 -20.27 5.58 16.50
CA MET A 121 -20.85 6.68 17.26
C MET A 121 -20.02 7.93 16.99
N PHE A 122 -20.69 8.99 16.54
CA PHE A 122 -20.07 10.28 16.26
C PHE A 122 -20.67 11.35 17.15
N PHE A 123 -19.82 12.26 17.60
CA PHE A 123 -20.21 13.48 18.28
C PHE A 123 -20.04 14.64 17.29
N GLY A 124 -21.14 15.15 16.75
CA GLY A 124 -21.13 16.11 15.64
C GLY A 124 -21.17 15.49 14.24
N ASP A 125 -20.62 16.20 13.25
CA ASP A 125 -20.55 15.74 11.85
C ASP A 125 -19.54 14.59 11.73
N PRO A 126 -19.92 13.41 11.17
CA PRO A 126 -18.98 12.30 10.96
C PRO A 126 -17.83 12.64 10.00
N PHE A 127 -18.02 13.64 9.13
CA PHE A 127 -17.02 14.09 8.16
C PHE A 127 -16.83 15.61 8.23
N PRO A 128 -16.20 16.12 9.31
CA PRO A 128 -15.96 17.55 9.45
C PRO A 128 -14.98 18.04 8.38
N LEU A 129 -15.13 19.29 7.95
CA LEU A 129 -14.18 19.93 7.04
C LEU A 129 -12.82 20.02 7.72
N LYS A 130 -11.76 19.66 7.00
CA LYS A 130 -10.39 19.72 7.50
C LYS A 130 -9.64 20.87 6.83
N ASP A 131 -8.83 21.57 7.60
CA ASP A 131 -7.89 22.57 7.09
C ASP A 131 -6.67 21.91 6.43
N MET A 132 -5.73 22.73 5.94
CA MET A 132 -4.52 22.23 5.27
C MET A 132 -3.60 21.41 6.19
N ASP A 133 -3.72 21.60 7.51
CA ASP A 133 -2.94 20.89 8.52
C ASP A 133 -3.67 19.63 9.03
N GLY A 134 -4.87 19.36 8.51
CA GLY A 134 -5.70 18.20 8.85
C GLY A 134 -6.53 18.36 10.12
N ASN A 135 -6.53 19.56 10.72
CA ASN A 135 -7.38 19.88 11.87
C ASN A 135 -8.79 20.22 11.38
N GLU A 136 -9.79 20.06 12.23
CA GLU A 136 -11.14 20.51 11.91
C GLU A 136 -11.13 22.02 11.65
N ALA A 137 -11.47 22.40 10.41
CA ALA A 137 -11.70 23.79 10.07
C ALA A 137 -12.89 24.26 10.90
N ALA A 138 -12.73 25.38 11.62
CA ALA A 138 -13.79 25.94 12.43
C ALA A 138 -15.06 26.09 11.58
N SER A 139 -16.08 25.31 11.92
CA SER A 139 -17.42 25.49 11.36
C SER A 139 -17.80 26.95 11.56
N SER A 140 -18.28 27.62 10.51
CA SER A 140 -18.76 29.00 10.57
C SER A 140 -20.09 29.16 11.33
N GLY A 141 -20.35 28.28 12.31
CA GLY A 141 -21.37 28.39 13.34
C GLY A 141 -20.71 28.60 14.72
N SER A 142 -21.16 29.60 15.45
CA SER A 142 -20.54 30.22 16.62
C SER A 142 -19.95 29.28 17.69
N PRO A 143 -18.92 29.70 18.44
CA PRO A 143 -18.35 28.90 19.52
C PRO A 143 -19.21 29.03 20.77
N SER A 144 -19.91 27.95 21.16
CA SER A 144 -20.32 27.78 22.56
C SER A 144 -19.47 26.68 23.18
N LYS A 145 -18.34 27.09 23.79
CA LYS A 145 -17.67 26.29 24.81
C LYS A 145 -18.67 26.03 25.94
N SER A 146 -19.14 24.81 26.07
CA SER A 146 -19.69 24.30 27.33
C SER A 146 -19.10 22.92 27.58
N GLU A 147 -18.07 22.88 28.40
CA GLU A 147 -17.67 21.68 29.12
C GLU A 147 -18.87 21.21 29.95
N VAL A 148 -19.56 20.17 29.49
CA VAL A 148 -20.57 19.49 30.31
C VAL A 148 -19.88 18.31 30.96
N VAL A 149 -19.42 18.53 32.19
CA VAL A 149 -19.12 17.47 33.14
C VAL A 149 -20.41 16.69 33.38
N LEU A 150 -20.51 15.47 32.82
CA LEU A 150 -21.63 14.57 33.08
C LEU A 150 -21.52 14.02 34.52
N LYS A 151 -22.14 14.71 35.48
CA LYS A 151 -22.61 14.08 36.71
C LYS A 151 -24.00 13.54 36.46
N LEU A 152 -24.10 12.22 36.37
CA LEU A 152 -25.36 11.50 36.28
C LEU A 152 -25.97 11.41 37.69
N ASP A 153 -26.88 12.32 38.03
CA ASP A 153 -27.78 12.14 39.16
C ASP A 153 -29.17 11.78 38.66
N GLN A 154 -29.60 10.57 39.03
CA GLN A 154 -30.95 10.06 38.87
C GLN A 154 -31.86 10.79 39.85
N THR A 155 -32.90 11.50 39.36
CA THR A 155 -34.29 11.46 39.87
C THR A 155 -35.17 12.57 39.29
N ALA A 156 -36.47 12.24 39.22
CA ALA A 156 -37.64 13.13 39.09
C ALA A 156 -38.09 13.51 37.66
N ILE A 157 -39.09 12.76 37.19
CA ILE A 157 -40.09 13.21 36.22
C ILE A 157 -41.07 14.15 36.96
N PRO A 158 -41.46 15.29 36.37
CA PRO A 158 -42.80 15.81 36.61
C PRO A 158 -43.57 16.01 35.30
N TYR A 159 -44.73 15.35 35.25
CA TYR A 159 -45.83 15.67 34.36
C TYR A 159 -46.26 17.14 34.55
N SER A 160 -46.49 17.86 33.46
CA SER A 160 -47.44 18.98 33.44
C SER A 160 -48.03 19.18 32.05
N ASP A 161 -49.35 19.03 32.02
CA ASP A 161 -50.29 19.31 30.96
C ASP A 161 -50.29 20.80 30.62
N SER A 162 -50.24 21.20 29.34
CA SER A 162 -51.14 22.23 28.78
C SER A 162 -50.82 22.67 27.35
N LYS A 163 -51.86 22.56 26.52
CA LYS A 163 -52.29 23.42 25.40
C LYS A 163 -51.55 23.35 24.04
N LYS A 164 -52.35 22.91 23.06
CA LYS A 164 -52.12 22.99 21.60
C LYS A 164 -52.18 24.44 21.13
N GLU A 165 -51.14 24.90 20.45
CA GLU A 165 -51.22 25.94 19.42
C GLU A 165 -50.45 25.44 18.18
N GLU A 166 -51.13 25.48 17.04
CA GLU A 166 -50.59 25.14 15.73
C GLU A 166 -49.55 26.19 15.32
N ILE A 167 -48.29 25.78 15.22
CA ILE A 167 -47.22 26.58 14.61
C ILE A 167 -46.63 25.79 13.46
N SER A 168 -46.65 26.45 12.30
CA SER A 168 -46.05 26.08 11.02
C SER A 168 -44.75 25.28 11.19
N SER A 169 -44.72 24.07 10.62
CA SER A 169 -43.57 23.17 10.61
C SER A 169 -42.44 23.72 9.75
N GLN A 170 -41.64 24.63 10.31
CA GLN A 170 -40.23 24.69 9.96
C GLN A 170 -39.54 23.58 10.76
N GLU A 171 -38.99 22.58 10.06
CA GLU A 171 -38.17 21.56 10.70
C GLU A 171 -37.05 22.26 11.49
N PRO A 172 -36.94 22.02 12.80
CA PRO A 172 -35.83 22.57 13.56
C PRO A 172 -34.55 21.96 13.00
N THR A 173 -33.58 22.80 12.67
CA THR A 173 -32.20 22.39 12.43
C THR A 173 -31.61 21.93 13.77
N THR A 174 -32.04 20.76 14.24
CA THR A 174 -31.40 20.08 15.35
C THR A 174 -30.02 19.67 14.87
N GLU A 175 -29.00 20.41 15.29
CA GLU A 175 -27.61 19.96 15.18
C GLU A 175 -27.54 18.58 15.85
N LYS A 176 -27.26 17.54 15.06
CA LYS A 176 -27.13 16.18 15.57
C LYS A 176 -25.89 16.12 16.45
N LEU A 177 -26.06 16.37 17.74
CA LEU A 177 -25.00 16.34 18.74
C LEU A 177 -24.36 14.95 18.84
N VAL A 178 -25.18 13.90 18.70
CA VAL A 178 -24.72 12.51 18.66
C VAL A 178 -25.41 11.82 17.49
N SER A 179 -24.65 11.15 16.64
CA SER A 179 -25.17 10.29 15.59
C SER A 179 -24.62 8.88 15.73
N VAL A 180 -25.47 7.88 15.49
CA VAL A 180 -25.11 6.47 15.56
C VAL A 180 -25.40 5.85 14.20
N VAL A 181 -24.39 5.26 13.58
CA VAL A 181 -24.48 4.60 12.28
C VAL A 181 -24.17 3.13 12.46
N MET A 182 -25.11 2.28 12.04
CA MET A 182 -24.92 0.84 11.99
C MET A 182 -24.68 0.44 10.53
N ARG A 183 -23.59 -0.28 10.27
CA ARG A 183 -23.23 -0.74 8.92
C ARG A 183 -22.66 -2.15 8.94
N THR A 184 -22.66 -2.81 7.79
CA THR A 184 -21.92 -4.06 7.59
C THR A 184 -20.45 -3.82 7.87
N HIS A 185 -19.83 -4.72 8.64
CA HIS A 185 -18.40 -4.68 8.86
C HIS A 185 -17.69 -5.09 7.56
N GLU A 186 -16.91 -4.18 6.99
CA GLU A 186 -16.16 -4.45 5.74
C GLU A 186 -14.69 -4.76 6.00
N GLY A 187 -14.15 -4.32 7.13
CA GLY A 187 -12.75 -4.50 7.51
C GLY A 187 -12.34 -3.54 8.63
N VAL A 188 -11.07 -3.62 9.02
CA VAL A 188 -10.51 -2.85 10.13
C VAL A 188 -9.85 -1.59 9.60
N LEU A 189 -10.23 -0.43 10.13
CA LEU A 189 -9.62 0.85 9.78
C LEU A 189 -8.12 0.82 10.11
N ALA A 190 -7.27 1.16 9.15
CA ALA A 190 -5.83 1.02 9.30
C ALA A 190 -5.03 2.06 8.50
N ASP A 191 -3.83 2.33 9.01
CA ASP A 191 -2.84 3.26 8.40
C ASP A 191 -1.60 2.52 7.87
N SER A 192 -1.60 1.19 8.00
CA SER A 192 -0.54 0.28 7.59
C SER A 192 -1.16 -1.09 7.26
N PRO A 193 -0.72 -1.80 6.22
CA PRO A 193 0.40 -1.43 5.36
C PRO A 193 0.05 -0.39 4.29
N TYR A 194 -1.24 -0.10 4.10
CA TYR A 194 -1.71 0.90 3.15
C TYR A 194 -2.00 2.25 3.80
N SER A 195 -1.73 3.33 3.08
CA SER A 195 -2.20 4.66 3.46
C SER A 195 -2.52 5.51 2.23
N ILE A 196 -3.35 6.53 2.40
CA ILE A 196 -3.74 7.46 1.33
C ILE A 196 -3.54 8.91 1.77
N THR A 197 -3.00 9.73 0.87
CA THR A 197 -2.79 11.15 1.09
C THR A 197 -3.25 11.97 -0.13
N PRO A 198 -4.05 13.03 0.06
CA PRO A 198 -4.72 13.42 1.32
C PRO A 198 -5.90 12.49 1.66
N ARG A 199 -6.35 12.51 2.93
CA ARG A 199 -7.56 11.78 3.38
C ARG A 199 -8.87 12.52 3.13
N GLN A 200 -8.83 13.81 2.86
CA GLN A 200 -9.99 14.58 2.43
C GLN A 200 -9.60 15.38 1.20
N ILE A 201 -10.44 15.35 0.16
CA ILE A 201 -10.15 16.04 -1.10
C ILE A 201 -11.42 16.47 -1.81
N VAL A 202 -11.41 17.67 -2.40
CA VAL A 202 -12.46 18.15 -3.29
C VAL A 202 -12.04 17.92 -4.74
N VAL A 203 -12.82 17.12 -5.47
CA VAL A 203 -12.63 16.88 -6.90
C VAL A 203 -13.57 17.82 -7.67
N PRO A 204 -13.03 18.78 -8.45
CA PRO A 204 -13.84 19.81 -9.07
C PRO A 204 -14.78 19.23 -10.14
N GLY A 205 -15.96 19.83 -10.30
CA GLY A 205 -16.92 19.46 -11.34
C GLY A 205 -16.29 19.51 -12.74
N GLY A 206 -16.49 18.46 -13.53
CA GLY A 206 -15.88 18.28 -14.85
C GLY A 206 -14.35 18.12 -14.84
N GLY A 207 -13.74 17.97 -13.67
CA GLY A 207 -12.29 17.99 -13.48
C GLY A 207 -11.72 16.73 -12.85
N SER A 208 -10.48 16.83 -12.38
CA SER A 208 -9.76 15.72 -11.75
C SER A 208 -8.80 16.18 -10.66
N ARG A 209 -8.44 15.26 -9.77
CA ARG A 209 -7.43 15.46 -8.72
C ARG A 209 -6.58 14.21 -8.50
N ASP A 210 -5.32 14.41 -8.18
CA ASP A 210 -4.40 13.33 -7.86
C ASP A 210 -4.44 13.02 -6.34
N VAL A 211 -4.44 11.73 -6.01
CA VAL A 211 -4.19 11.20 -4.67
C VAL A 211 -3.02 10.21 -4.72
N TYR A 212 -2.37 10.02 -3.59
CA TYR A 212 -1.22 9.14 -3.46
C TYR A 212 -1.54 8.02 -2.49
N ILE A 213 -1.44 6.77 -2.97
CA ILE A 213 -1.63 5.57 -2.17
C ILE A 213 -0.25 4.97 -1.92
N SER A 214 0.09 4.74 -0.66
CA SER A 214 1.34 4.10 -0.26
C SER A 214 1.11 2.67 0.22
N PHE A 215 2.11 1.82 0.03
CA PHE A 215 2.22 0.48 0.60
C PHE A 215 3.55 0.37 1.33
N THR A 216 3.51 0.09 2.63
CA THR A 216 4.67 -0.06 3.51
C THR A 216 4.83 -1.54 3.87
N PRO A 217 5.82 -2.24 3.27
CA PRO A 217 6.10 -3.64 3.58
C PRO A 217 6.52 -3.84 5.05
N TRP A 218 5.71 -4.54 5.85
CA TRP A 218 6.15 -4.95 7.19
C TRP A 218 7.16 -6.10 7.13
N VAL A 219 7.80 -6.37 8.26
CA VAL A 219 8.68 -7.53 8.42
C VAL A 219 7.81 -8.76 8.68
N LEU A 220 7.90 -9.75 7.81
CA LEU A 220 7.28 -11.05 7.96
C LEU A 220 7.97 -11.87 9.06
N PRO A 221 7.20 -12.68 9.83
CA PRO A 221 7.77 -13.71 10.68
C PRO A 221 8.54 -14.75 9.86
N GLU A 222 9.63 -15.31 10.39
CA GLU A 222 10.46 -16.31 9.69
C GLU A 222 9.68 -17.56 9.23
N THR A 223 8.57 -17.88 9.89
CA THR A 223 7.70 -19.01 9.55
C THR A 223 6.86 -18.78 8.28
N GLU A 224 6.65 -17.52 7.88
CA GLU A 224 5.80 -17.16 6.73
C GLU A 224 6.64 -16.96 5.47
N THR A 225 6.48 -17.84 4.47
CA THR A 225 7.20 -17.69 3.20
C THR A 225 6.65 -16.56 2.32
N GLU A 226 5.34 -16.32 2.43
CA GLU A 226 4.60 -15.34 1.65
C GLU A 226 3.38 -14.87 2.44
N ARG A 227 3.09 -13.57 2.38
CA ARG A 227 1.85 -13.00 2.93
C ARG A 227 1.18 -12.09 1.94
N ARG A 228 -0.11 -12.32 1.69
CA ARG A 228 -0.96 -11.41 0.95
C ARG A 228 -1.47 -10.31 1.89
N CYS A 229 -1.37 -9.08 1.42
CA CYS A 229 -1.87 -7.90 2.09
C CYS A 229 -3.07 -7.41 1.29
N GLU A 230 -4.26 -7.78 1.75
CA GLU A 230 -5.52 -7.35 1.15
C GLU A 230 -6.07 -6.18 1.96
N GLY A 231 -6.49 -5.14 1.25
CA GLY A 231 -7.08 -3.96 1.85
C GLY A 231 -7.93 -3.24 0.83
N PHE A 232 -8.63 -2.20 1.25
CA PHE A 232 -9.43 -1.38 0.36
C PHE A 232 -9.55 0.04 0.90
N ILE A 233 -9.89 0.97 0.02
CA ILE A 233 -10.18 2.36 0.35
C ILE A 233 -11.65 2.60 0.12
N LEU A 234 -12.30 3.23 1.09
CA LEU A 234 -13.65 3.77 0.94
C LEU A 234 -13.58 5.29 0.87
N GLY A 235 -14.22 5.86 -0.15
CA GLY A 235 -14.40 7.30 -0.30
C GLY A 235 -15.87 7.67 -0.13
N PHE A 236 -16.19 8.34 0.96
CA PHE A 236 -17.52 8.84 1.26
C PHE A 236 -17.74 10.17 0.57
N VAL A 237 -18.77 10.25 -0.26
CA VAL A 237 -19.05 11.46 -1.05
C VAL A 237 -19.83 12.47 -0.22
N SER A 238 -19.48 13.74 -0.41
CA SER A 238 -20.26 14.86 0.07
C SER A 238 -20.21 16.05 -0.90
N LEU A 239 -21.22 16.91 -0.83
CA LEU A 239 -21.33 18.16 -1.57
C LEU A 239 -21.30 19.29 -0.55
N ASP A 240 -20.34 20.20 -0.58
CA ASP A 240 -20.27 21.26 0.43
C ASP A 240 -21.37 22.32 0.24
N ASP A 241 -21.79 22.56 -1.00
CA ASP A 241 -22.87 23.51 -1.31
C ASP A 241 -24.25 22.90 -1.03
N LYS A 242 -24.96 23.49 -0.05
CA LYS A 242 -26.32 23.09 0.34
C LYS A 242 -27.33 23.13 -0.82
N LEU A 243 -27.19 24.07 -1.77
CA LEU A 243 -28.09 24.18 -2.93
C LEU A 243 -27.96 23.00 -3.88
N THR A 244 -26.78 22.36 -3.90
CA THR A 244 -26.53 21.17 -4.73
C THR A 244 -26.96 19.88 -4.02
N ARG A 245 -27.10 19.87 -2.69
CA ARG A 245 -27.55 18.69 -1.92
C ARG A 245 -29.02 18.40 -2.13
N THR A 246 -29.86 19.43 -2.19
CA THR A 246 -31.31 19.26 -2.22
C THR A 246 -31.95 20.35 -3.07
N VAL A 247 -32.78 19.91 -4.01
CA VAL A 247 -33.74 20.79 -4.69
C VAL A 247 -35.10 20.46 -4.09
N PRO A 248 -35.78 21.41 -3.41
CA PRO A 248 -37.05 21.16 -2.73
C PRO A 248 -38.04 20.43 -3.63
N ASN A 249 -38.59 19.32 -3.11
CA ASN A 249 -39.59 18.48 -3.78
C ASN A 249 -39.15 17.87 -5.13
N LYS A 250 -37.85 17.91 -5.45
CA LYS A 250 -37.33 17.38 -6.72
C LYS A 250 -36.14 16.46 -6.59
N VAL A 251 -35.16 16.84 -5.78
CA VAL A 251 -33.91 16.08 -5.71
C VAL A 251 -33.42 15.99 -4.28
N HIS A 252 -33.15 14.77 -3.84
CA HIS A 252 -32.48 14.50 -2.58
C HIS A 252 -31.20 13.70 -2.84
N ARG A 253 -30.07 14.15 -2.27
CA ARG A 253 -28.78 13.47 -2.38
C ARG A 253 -28.27 13.10 -1.00
N SER A 254 -28.24 11.81 -0.71
CA SER A 254 -27.62 11.30 0.51
C SER A 254 -26.11 11.58 0.53
N GLN A 255 -25.54 11.71 1.72
CA GLN A 255 -24.16 12.15 1.93
C GLN A 255 -23.46 11.21 2.92
N GLY A 256 -22.12 11.19 2.93
CA GLY A 256 -21.36 10.45 3.92
C GLY A 256 -21.69 8.96 3.90
N TYR A 257 -21.99 8.38 5.07
CA TYR A 257 -22.32 6.96 5.22
C TYR A 257 -23.63 6.55 4.54
N GLU A 258 -24.56 7.48 4.33
CA GLU A 258 -25.83 7.22 3.61
C GLU A 258 -25.67 7.41 2.08
N GLY A 259 -24.55 8.01 1.66
CA GLY A 259 -24.20 8.27 0.27
C GLY A 259 -23.62 7.05 -0.47
N PRO A 260 -23.49 7.12 -1.80
CA PRO A 260 -22.73 6.14 -2.54
C PRO A 260 -21.25 6.24 -2.19
N GLN A 261 -20.55 5.10 -2.19
CA GLN A 261 -19.17 5.02 -1.77
C GLN A 261 -18.26 4.70 -2.96
N LEU A 262 -17.12 5.37 -3.03
CA LEU A 262 -16.02 4.98 -3.89
C LEU A 262 -15.28 3.81 -3.22
N ARG A 263 -15.26 2.63 -3.84
CA ARG A 263 -14.45 1.50 -3.34
C ARG A 263 -13.25 1.25 -4.24
N VAL A 264 -12.08 1.10 -3.63
CA VAL A 264 -10.82 0.81 -4.32
C VAL A 264 -10.13 -0.34 -3.62
N ASP A 265 -10.13 -1.53 -4.23
CA ASP A 265 -9.42 -2.66 -3.65
C ASP A 265 -7.90 -2.49 -3.84
N LEU A 266 -7.12 -2.97 -2.88
CA LEU A 266 -5.66 -2.88 -2.84
C LEU A 266 -5.09 -4.28 -2.63
N GLU A 267 -4.12 -4.64 -3.46
CA GLU A 267 -3.47 -5.96 -3.38
C GLU A 267 -1.95 -5.82 -3.42
N GLY A 268 -1.31 -6.43 -2.44
CA GLY A 268 0.14 -6.50 -2.27
C GLY A 268 0.52 -7.87 -1.73
N CYS A 269 1.75 -8.27 -2.01
CA CYS A 269 2.29 -9.54 -1.54
C CYS A 269 3.70 -9.33 -0.99
N LEU A 270 3.99 -9.90 0.17
CA LEU A 270 5.29 -9.83 0.81
C LEU A 270 5.96 -11.19 0.76
N ARG A 271 7.27 -11.19 0.49
CA ARG A 271 8.12 -12.39 0.53
C ARG A 271 9.47 -12.08 1.15
N HIS A 272 10.08 -13.09 1.76
CA HIS A 272 11.47 -13.00 2.21
C HIS A 272 12.43 -12.82 1.03
N PRO A 273 13.49 -12.01 1.18
CA PRO A 273 14.56 -12.00 0.21
C PRO A 273 15.34 -13.31 0.35
N LEU A 274 15.38 -14.12 -0.70
CA LEU A 274 16.07 -15.40 -0.68
C LEU A 274 16.79 -15.63 -2.01
N LEU A 275 18.08 -15.90 -1.94
CA LEU A 275 18.89 -16.32 -3.08
C LEU A 275 19.12 -17.82 -3.03
N LYS A 276 18.96 -18.49 -4.17
CA LYS A 276 19.40 -19.88 -4.29
C LYS A 276 20.91 -19.87 -4.57
N VAL A 277 21.67 -20.60 -3.76
CA VAL A 277 23.11 -20.80 -3.93
C VAL A 277 23.32 -22.16 -4.58
N GLU A 278 23.99 -22.19 -5.73
CA GLU A 278 24.43 -23.41 -6.41
C GLU A 278 25.97 -23.46 -6.38
N THR A 279 26.51 -24.56 -5.85
CA THR A 279 27.95 -24.88 -5.82
C THR A 279 28.22 -26.12 -6.65
N ASP A 280 29.45 -26.27 -7.16
CA ASP A 280 29.83 -27.44 -7.96
C ASP A 280 29.81 -28.76 -7.17
N HIS A 281 29.83 -28.67 -5.83
CA HIS A 281 29.85 -29.82 -4.93
C HIS A 281 28.76 -29.68 -3.88
N ASP A 282 28.13 -30.80 -3.51
CA ASP A 282 27.05 -30.87 -2.50
C ASP A 282 27.52 -30.50 -1.08
N ARG A 283 28.84 -30.54 -0.83
CA ARG A 283 29.45 -30.22 0.48
C ARG A 283 29.83 -28.74 0.62
N GLY A 284 29.31 -27.87 -0.25
CA GLY A 284 29.70 -26.47 -0.33
C GLY A 284 31.02 -26.26 -1.09
N MET A 285 31.62 -25.07 -0.93
CA MET A 285 32.94 -24.78 -1.51
C MET A 285 34.07 -25.33 -0.64
N VAL A 286 35.01 -26.05 -1.26
CA VAL A 286 36.16 -26.63 -0.56
C VAL A 286 37.44 -26.28 -1.28
N PHE A 287 38.30 -25.51 -0.63
CA PHE A 287 39.62 -25.12 -1.15
C PHE A 287 40.70 -26.06 -0.61
N TYR A 288 41.57 -26.56 -1.49
CA TYR A 288 42.72 -27.36 -1.11
C TYR A 288 43.99 -26.59 -1.46
N SER A 289 44.66 -26.08 -0.44
CA SER A 289 45.94 -25.39 -0.59
C SER A 289 47.03 -26.08 0.22
N VAL A 290 48.27 -25.92 -0.23
CA VAL A 290 49.47 -26.44 0.41
C VAL A 290 50.43 -25.30 0.68
N ALA A 291 51.13 -25.33 1.82
CA ALA A 291 52.08 -24.28 2.19
C ALA A 291 53.20 -24.09 1.16
N SER A 292 53.57 -25.16 0.44
CA SER A 292 54.54 -25.11 -0.65
C SER A 292 54.10 -24.23 -1.83
N ALA A 293 52.81 -23.89 -1.94
CA ALA A 293 52.31 -22.96 -2.95
C ALA A 293 52.82 -21.52 -2.76
N LEU A 294 53.43 -21.21 -1.60
CA LEU A 294 54.13 -19.96 -1.34
C LEU A 294 55.56 -19.94 -1.89
N LEU A 295 56.09 -21.07 -2.35
CA LEU A 295 57.43 -21.15 -2.94
C LEU A 295 57.33 -20.86 -4.45
N PRO A 296 58.01 -19.82 -4.98
CA PRO A 296 57.98 -19.57 -6.42
C PRO A 296 58.76 -20.65 -7.18
N ALA A 297 58.35 -20.92 -8.42
CA ALA A 297 59.04 -21.85 -9.32
C ALA A 297 60.49 -21.43 -9.65
N LYS A 298 60.82 -20.15 -9.47
CA LYS A 298 62.18 -19.60 -9.63
C LYS A 298 62.73 -19.22 -8.24
N PRO A 299 63.78 -19.89 -7.73
CA PRO A 299 64.30 -19.66 -6.37
C PRO A 299 64.76 -18.23 -6.07
N LEU A 300 65.09 -17.45 -7.10
CA LEU A 300 65.66 -16.10 -6.97
C LEU A 300 64.62 -15.03 -6.58
N LEU A 301 63.33 -15.35 -6.55
CA LEU A 301 62.24 -14.38 -6.28
C LEU A 301 61.80 -14.33 -4.80
N GLY A 302 62.40 -15.12 -3.91
CA GLY A 302 62.01 -15.17 -2.48
C GLY A 302 60.64 -15.81 -2.25
N VAL A 303 60.23 -15.99 -1.00
CA VAL A 303 58.93 -16.61 -0.67
C VAL A 303 57.78 -15.65 -1.02
N LEU A 304 56.74 -16.15 -1.67
CA LEU A 304 55.53 -15.38 -1.98
C LEU A 304 54.82 -14.97 -0.69
N THR A 305 54.24 -13.78 -0.69
CA THR A 305 53.44 -13.28 0.45
C THR A 305 52.05 -13.90 0.48
N ASP A 306 51.51 -14.27 -0.68
CA ASP A 306 50.17 -14.79 -0.85
C ASP A 306 50.10 -15.75 -2.06
N SER A 307 49.30 -16.81 -1.92
CA SER A 307 48.94 -17.74 -2.98
C SER A 307 47.43 -17.95 -2.97
N VAL A 308 46.77 -17.64 -4.09
CA VAL A 308 45.32 -17.51 -4.16
C VAL A 308 44.71 -18.65 -4.95
N MET A 309 43.79 -19.39 -4.32
CA MET A 309 42.95 -20.36 -5.00
C MET A 309 41.54 -19.81 -5.14
N THR A 310 40.96 -19.85 -6.35
CA THR A 310 39.64 -19.26 -6.62
C THR A 310 38.67 -20.31 -7.11
N GLN A 311 37.47 -20.32 -6.53
CA GLN A 311 36.32 -21.13 -6.97
C GLN A 311 35.12 -20.23 -7.21
N SER A 312 34.13 -20.75 -7.94
CA SER A 312 32.95 -19.98 -8.31
C SER A 312 31.69 -20.62 -7.74
N LEU A 313 30.77 -19.83 -7.21
CA LEU A 313 29.39 -20.23 -6.92
C LEU A 313 28.44 -19.43 -7.80
N LYS A 314 27.24 -19.95 -7.96
CA LYS A 314 26.18 -19.28 -8.68
C LYS A 314 25.07 -18.88 -7.71
N LEU A 315 24.77 -17.58 -7.68
CA LEU A 315 23.62 -17.02 -6.98
C LEU A 315 22.47 -16.86 -7.98
N ILE A 316 21.27 -17.27 -7.59
CA ILE A 316 20.07 -17.20 -8.44
C ILE A 316 18.96 -16.50 -7.67
N ASN A 317 18.38 -15.47 -8.27
CA ASN A 317 17.17 -14.85 -7.74
C ASN A 317 15.94 -15.58 -8.27
N CYS A 318 15.38 -16.45 -7.45
CA CYS A 318 14.13 -17.17 -7.75
C CYS A 318 12.87 -16.38 -7.37
N THR A 319 13.01 -15.17 -6.82
CA THR A 319 11.88 -14.33 -6.41
C THR A 319 11.31 -13.53 -7.60
N LYS A 320 10.16 -12.89 -7.38
CA LYS A 320 9.49 -12.02 -8.36
C LYS A 320 9.97 -10.56 -8.30
N VAL A 321 10.93 -10.25 -7.43
CA VAL A 321 11.40 -8.88 -7.13
C VAL A 321 12.92 -8.78 -7.27
N PRO A 322 13.48 -7.61 -7.63
CA PRO A 322 14.92 -7.41 -7.59
C PRO A 322 15.43 -7.50 -6.15
N LEU A 323 16.53 -8.21 -5.94
CA LEU A 323 17.18 -8.35 -4.65
C LEU A 323 18.47 -7.53 -4.62
N TYR A 324 18.59 -6.70 -3.60
CA TYR A 324 19.77 -5.90 -3.30
C TYR A 324 20.45 -6.52 -2.09
N PHE A 325 21.74 -6.84 -2.21
CA PHE A 325 22.45 -7.57 -1.16
C PHE A 325 23.95 -7.30 -1.16
N ARG A 326 24.60 -7.70 -0.08
CA ARG A 326 26.06 -7.72 0.11
C ARG A 326 26.47 -9.14 0.50
N LEU A 327 27.71 -9.46 0.18
CA LEU A 327 28.31 -10.75 0.50
C LEU A 327 29.43 -10.51 1.50
N LEU A 328 29.30 -11.13 2.68
CA LEU A 328 30.22 -10.92 3.79
C LEU A 328 31.08 -12.17 3.97
N LEU A 329 32.39 -11.98 3.81
CA LEU A 329 33.44 -12.96 4.10
C LEU A 329 34.58 -12.24 4.84
N SER A 330 35.39 -13.01 5.56
CA SER A 330 36.58 -12.51 6.25
C SER A 330 37.79 -13.33 5.85
N THR A 331 38.99 -12.74 6.01
CA THR A 331 40.25 -13.47 5.81
C THR A 331 40.25 -14.78 6.60
N PRO A 332 40.66 -15.91 6.00
CA PRO A 332 41.43 -16.04 4.76
C PRO A 332 40.62 -16.07 3.45
N PHE A 333 39.30 -15.89 3.50
CA PHE A 333 38.45 -15.86 2.32
C PHE A 333 38.22 -14.42 1.84
N SER A 334 38.14 -14.24 0.52
CA SER A 334 37.79 -12.95 -0.08
C SER A 334 36.89 -13.13 -1.29
N LEU A 335 36.26 -12.03 -1.71
CA LEU A 335 35.43 -11.98 -2.91
C LEU A 335 36.20 -11.32 -4.04
N PHE A 336 36.26 -12.00 -5.19
CA PHE A 336 36.85 -11.44 -6.40
C PHE A 336 35.73 -10.91 -7.32
N SER A 337 35.63 -9.59 -7.45
CA SER A 337 34.59 -8.93 -8.24
C SER A 337 34.92 -8.95 -9.73
N THR A 338 34.16 -9.69 -10.54
CA THR A 338 34.38 -9.76 -12.00
C THR A 338 33.35 -9.04 -12.86
N ASP A 339 32.26 -8.51 -12.29
CA ASP A 339 31.15 -8.01 -13.12
C ASP A 339 30.75 -6.56 -12.77
N PRO A 340 31.44 -5.55 -13.34
CA PRO A 340 31.18 -4.14 -13.04
C PRO A 340 29.78 -3.65 -13.47
N LYS A 341 29.05 -4.44 -14.30
CA LYS A 341 27.73 -4.07 -14.82
C LYS A 341 26.58 -4.25 -13.81
N LYS A 342 26.78 -5.01 -12.73
CA LYS A 342 25.74 -5.32 -11.71
C LYS A 342 26.00 -4.66 -10.36
N ILE A 343 27.00 -3.79 -10.28
CA ILE A 343 27.34 -3.00 -9.10
C ILE A 343 26.60 -1.67 -9.22
N THR A 344 25.75 -1.36 -8.25
CA THR A 344 25.13 -0.02 -8.19
C THR A 344 26.12 0.92 -7.52
N GLN A 345 26.74 1.82 -8.30
CA GLN A 345 27.34 3.02 -7.72
C GLN A 345 26.21 3.96 -7.31
N THR A 346 25.97 4.11 -6.01
CA THR A 346 25.07 5.15 -5.51
C THR A 346 25.77 6.50 -5.68
N SER A 347 25.22 7.38 -6.51
CA SER A 347 25.78 8.70 -6.85
C SER A 347 25.67 9.75 -5.73
N HIS A 348 25.36 9.35 -4.49
CA HIS A 348 25.15 10.25 -3.36
C HIS A 348 25.75 9.72 -2.05
N SER A 349 27.06 9.52 -1.99
CA SER A 349 27.76 9.36 -0.71
C SER A 349 29.16 9.97 -0.72
N LYS A 350 29.25 11.28 -1.02
CA LYS A 350 30.35 12.09 -0.45
C LYS A 350 30.02 12.36 1.02
N LYS A 351 30.27 11.39 1.91
CA LYS A 351 30.60 11.60 3.32
C LYS A 351 30.93 10.29 4.03
N GLU A 352 32.12 10.29 4.63
CA GLU A 352 32.58 9.50 5.78
C GLU A 352 32.83 8.00 5.60
N GLY A 353 34.09 7.68 5.29
CA GLY A 353 34.97 6.98 6.25
C GLY A 353 34.71 5.52 6.60
N ARG A 354 33.79 4.81 5.93
CA ARG A 354 33.71 3.35 5.97
C ARG A 354 33.87 2.81 4.56
N GLU A 355 34.79 1.87 4.38
CA GLU A 355 34.93 1.10 3.14
C GLU A 355 33.59 0.41 2.84
N GLN A 356 32.75 1.06 2.03
CA GLN A 356 31.45 0.50 1.67
C GLN A 356 31.69 -0.65 0.69
N GLN A 357 31.52 -1.88 1.17
CA GLN A 357 31.53 -3.06 0.31
C GLN A 357 30.48 -2.93 -0.80
N PRO A 358 30.78 -3.41 -2.02
CA PRO A 358 29.91 -3.24 -3.18
C PRO A 358 28.54 -3.87 -2.92
N GLN A 359 27.48 -3.11 -3.20
CA GLN A 359 26.10 -3.62 -3.17
C GLN A 359 25.77 -4.25 -4.53
N TYR A 360 25.35 -5.51 -4.50
CA TYR A 360 24.96 -6.29 -5.67
C TYR A 360 23.45 -6.19 -5.91
N VAL A 361 23.06 -6.24 -7.18
CA VAL A 361 21.64 -6.31 -7.59
C VAL A 361 21.43 -7.52 -8.48
N LEU A 362 20.44 -8.33 -8.15
CA LEU A 362 20.02 -9.45 -8.97
C LEU A 362 18.52 -9.35 -9.26
N TYR A 363 18.16 -9.16 -10.53
CA TYR A 363 16.77 -9.08 -10.96
C TYR A 363 16.10 -10.45 -10.98
N PRO A 364 14.75 -10.51 -10.99
CA PRO A 364 14.01 -11.77 -11.04
C PRO A 364 14.52 -12.72 -12.13
N GLN A 365 14.67 -14.00 -11.79
CA GLN A 365 15.14 -15.06 -12.69
C GLN A 365 16.55 -14.88 -13.25
N GLN A 366 17.30 -13.87 -12.79
CA GLN A 366 18.71 -13.73 -13.14
C GLN A 366 19.59 -14.55 -12.22
N ASN A 367 20.76 -14.88 -12.73
CA ASN A 367 21.85 -15.47 -11.97
C ASN A 367 23.12 -14.63 -12.07
N MET A 368 24.02 -14.84 -11.10
CA MET A 368 25.32 -14.20 -11.01
C MET A 368 26.33 -15.25 -10.57
N LEU A 369 27.48 -15.28 -11.24
CA LEU A 369 28.63 -16.08 -10.83
C LEU A 369 29.50 -15.25 -9.90
N VAL A 370 29.71 -15.73 -8.68
CA VAL A 370 30.55 -15.10 -7.67
C VAL A 370 31.81 -15.92 -7.51
N LYS A 371 32.97 -15.26 -7.62
CA LYS A 371 34.26 -15.89 -7.38
C LYS A 371 34.68 -15.66 -5.93
N VAL A 372 34.88 -16.75 -5.21
CA VAL A 372 35.39 -16.76 -3.84
C VAL A 372 36.83 -17.25 -3.90
N SER A 373 37.71 -16.52 -3.24
CA SER A 373 39.14 -16.80 -3.21
C SER A 373 39.57 -17.15 -1.80
N PHE A 374 40.43 -18.16 -1.69
CA PHE A 374 41.13 -18.52 -0.47
C PHE A 374 42.58 -18.08 -0.59
N HIS A 375 43.03 -17.26 0.36
CA HIS A 375 44.37 -16.69 0.41
C HIS A 375 45.25 -17.51 1.32
N THR A 376 46.28 -18.12 0.76
CA THR A 376 47.30 -18.83 1.52
C THR A 376 48.42 -17.85 1.81
N THR A 377 48.51 -17.36 3.05
CA THR A 377 49.54 -16.40 3.46
C THR A 377 50.49 -17.01 4.49
N LEU A 378 51.65 -16.40 4.68
CA LEU A 378 52.60 -16.79 5.72
C LEU A 378 52.01 -16.66 7.14
N GLU A 379 51.08 -15.72 7.33
CA GLU A 379 50.39 -15.54 8.61
C GLU A 379 49.57 -16.78 8.99
N LEU A 380 48.93 -17.43 8.01
CA LEU A 380 48.16 -18.66 8.25
C LEU A 380 49.04 -19.80 8.80
N LEU A 381 50.32 -19.84 8.42
CA LEU A 381 51.25 -20.85 8.92
C LEU A 381 51.58 -20.65 10.41
N ARG A 382 51.49 -19.42 10.93
CA ARG A 382 51.76 -19.15 12.35
C ARG A 382 50.72 -19.79 13.27
N TYR A 383 49.49 -19.99 12.78
CA TYR A 383 48.41 -20.62 13.55
C TYR A 383 48.69 -22.09 13.89
N GLN A 384 49.62 -22.76 13.21
CA GLN A 384 50.00 -24.15 13.53
C GLN A 384 50.69 -24.32 14.89
N HIS A 385 51.15 -23.22 15.48
CA HIS A 385 51.87 -23.18 16.76
C HIS A 385 51.04 -22.57 17.90
N LEU A 386 49.83 -22.09 17.60
CA LEU A 386 48.95 -21.51 18.61
C LEU A 386 48.18 -22.62 19.34
N PRO A 387 47.99 -22.49 20.66
CA PRO A 387 47.12 -23.39 21.41
C PRO A 387 45.65 -23.18 21.01
N ASP A 388 44.83 -24.21 21.13
CA ASP A 388 43.43 -24.20 20.68
C ASP A 388 42.59 -23.06 21.28
N THR A 389 42.95 -22.58 22.47
CA THR A 389 42.32 -21.44 23.15
C THR A 389 42.58 -20.08 22.50
N GLN A 390 43.55 -19.97 21.59
CA GLN A 390 43.90 -18.73 20.87
C GLN A 390 43.50 -18.79 19.38
N LEU A 391 42.86 -19.88 18.94
CA LEU A 391 42.39 -20.02 17.56
C LEU A 391 41.07 -19.27 17.35
N LEU A 392 40.95 -18.61 16.20
CA LEU A 392 39.73 -17.92 15.79
C LEU A 392 38.57 -18.92 15.57
N PRO A 393 37.31 -18.49 15.67
CA PRO A 393 36.15 -19.36 15.40
C PRO A 393 36.22 -19.95 13.99
N GLY A 394 36.05 -21.28 13.88
CA GLY A 394 36.11 -22.00 12.60
C GLY A 394 37.51 -22.52 12.22
N PHE A 395 38.53 -22.31 13.06
CA PHE A 395 39.90 -22.78 12.85
C PHE A 395 40.12 -24.10 13.59
N GLN A 396 40.69 -25.09 12.91
CA GLN A 396 41.03 -26.40 13.51
C GLN A 396 42.39 -26.87 13.00
N VAL A 397 43.27 -27.27 13.92
CA VAL A 397 44.52 -27.96 13.59
C VAL A 397 44.29 -29.46 13.70
N LEU A 398 44.35 -30.16 12.57
CA LEU A 398 44.21 -31.62 12.52
C LEU A 398 45.60 -32.25 12.40
N GLN A 399 45.90 -33.20 13.28
CA GLN A 399 47.09 -34.03 13.16
C GLN A 399 46.71 -35.39 12.59
N LEU A 400 47.33 -35.77 11.49
CA LEU A 400 47.16 -37.07 10.86
C LEU A 400 48.07 -38.10 11.51
N GLU A 401 47.71 -39.39 11.39
CA GLU A 401 48.46 -40.52 11.95
C GLU A 401 49.92 -40.59 11.46
N ASN A 402 50.18 -40.06 10.26
CA ASN A 402 51.52 -39.97 9.66
C ASN A 402 52.36 -38.79 10.20
N GLY A 403 51.83 -38.03 11.17
CA GLY A 403 52.49 -36.86 11.75
C GLY A 403 52.27 -35.54 10.99
N GLU A 404 51.62 -35.57 9.82
CA GLU A 404 51.29 -34.36 9.07
C GLU A 404 50.23 -33.53 9.79
N ARG A 405 50.37 -32.20 9.71
CA ARG A 405 49.39 -31.25 10.24
C ARG A 405 48.60 -30.60 9.12
N LYS A 406 47.29 -30.52 9.27
CA LYS A 406 46.36 -29.83 8.36
C LYS A 406 45.66 -28.71 9.10
N LEU A 407 45.66 -27.52 8.52
CA LEU A 407 44.85 -26.40 9.00
C LEU A 407 43.52 -26.43 8.26
N LYS A 408 42.42 -26.53 8.99
CA LYS A 408 41.06 -26.49 8.46
C LYS A 408 40.40 -25.18 8.87
N PHE A 409 39.88 -24.47 7.87
CA PHE A 409 39.15 -23.22 8.04
C PHE A 409 37.70 -23.45 7.60
N ASN A 410 36.75 -23.10 8.45
CA ASN A 410 35.33 -23.17 8.13
C ASN A 410 34.68 -21.81 8.36
N GLN A 411 34.01 -21.29 7.34
CA GLN A 411 33.30 -20.02 7.37
C GLN A 411 32.04 -20.12 6.52
N ASN A 412 30.93 -19.61 7.04
CA ASN A 412 29.70 -19.45 6.27
C ASN A 412 29.77 -18.18 5.41
N LEU A 413 29.22 -18.25 4.20
CA LEU A 413 29.00 -17.08 3.36
C LEU A 413 27.73 -16.38 3.84
N VAL A 414 27.86 -15.20 4.43
CA VAL A 414 26.67 -14.45 4.86
C VAL A 414 26.24 -13.50 3.75
N ILE A 415 25.00 -13.66 3.31
CA ILE A 415 24.32 -12.77 2.36
C ILE A 415 23.47 -11.79 3.17
N GLU A 416 23.88 -10.53 3.21
CA GLU A 416 23.12 -9.46 3.87
C GLU A 416 22.24 -8.76 2.84
N HIS A 417 20.92 -8.83 3.01
CA HIS A 417 19.97 -8.13 2.16
C HIS A 417 19.80 -6.66 2.57
N HIS A 418 19.27 -5.84 1.66
CA HIS A 418 19.09 -4.39 1.89
C HIS A 418 18.19 -4.05 3.09
N ASN A 419 17.25 -4.94 3.43
CA ASN A 419 16.40 -4.85 4.62
C ASN A 419 17.11 -5.35 5.92
N HIS A 420 18.43 -5.54 5.88
CA HIS A 420 19.27 -6.05 6.98
C HIS A 420 19.00 -7.49 7.42
N THR A 421 18.16 -8.24 6.69
CA THR A 421 18.03 -9.67 6.94
C THR A 421 19.22 -10.42 6.35
N THR A 422 19.70 -11.44 7.07
CA THR A 422 20.84 -12.25 6.65
C THR A 422 20.42 -13.66 6.25
N GLN A 423 20.96 -14.14 5.14
CA GLN A 423 20.91 -15.54 4.73
C GLN A 423 22.31 -16.15 4.89
N VAL A 424 22.40 -17.36 5.44
CA VAL A 424 23.64 -18.10 5.72
C VAL A 424 23.77 -19.31 4.80
#